data_AF-M5TBT8-F1
#
_entry.id   AF-M5TBT8-F1
#
_cell.length_a   1.000
_cell.length_b   1.000
_cell.length_c   1.000
_cell.angle_alpha   90.00
_cell.angle_beta   90.00
_cell.angle_gamma   90.00
#
_symmetry.space_group_name_H-M   'P 1'
#
loop_
_entity.id
_entity.type
_entity.pdbx_description
1 polymer ?
#
loop_
_entity_poly.entity_id
_entity_poly.type
_entity_poly.pdbx_seq_one_letter_code
_entity_poly.pdbx_strand_id
1 'polypeptide(L)'
;MAKKQRIPHKFQPWIDARRKFHLSHKHIQMARELGLSPKKFGSYANRDKQPWKLPLVEFIEFLYERQFGVKEPEHVQTMEEIAAAHVAKRAERKIKKMSGESGDDLSETSDSDENTDDASDASPENVETSAVDNESTEKDA
;
A
#
# COMPACT_ATOMS: atom_id res chain seq x y z
N MET A 1 17.45 13.85 -11.37
CA MET A 1 17.18 12.45 -10.96
C MET A 1 15.67 12.22 -10.98
N ALA A 2 15.18 11.21 -11.69
CA ALA A 2 13.74 10.91 -11.72
C ALA A 2 13.30 10.51 -10.30
N LYS A 3 12.28 11.19 -9.76
CA LYS A 3 11.70 10.83 -8.47
C LYS A 3 11.07 9.44 -8.63
N LYS A 4 11.51 8.47 -7.81
CA LYS A 4 10.92 7.13 -7.77
C LYS A 4 9.43 7.30 -7.43
N GLN A 5 8.56 6.79 -8.28
CA GLN A 5 7.12 6.86 -8.05
C GLN A 5 6.81 6.14 -6.74
N ARG A 6 6.24 6.86 -5.76
CA ARG A 6 5.90 6.28 -4.45
C ARG A 6 4.71 5.34 -4.64
N ILE A 7 4.96 4.04 -4.51
CA ILE A 7 3.91 3.02 -4.55
C ILE A 7 3.13 3.07 -3.23
N PRO A 8 1.79 3.22 -3.26
CA PRO A 8 0.97 3.22 -2.05
C PRO A 8 1.08 1.90 -1.27
N HIS A 9 0.98 1.98 0.06
CA HIS A 9 1.14 0.83 0.96
C HIS A 9 0.14 -0.31 0.68
N LYS A 10 -1.06 0.00 0.16
CA LYS A 10 -2.07 -1.00 -0.25
C LYS A 10 -1.57 -1.98 -1.32
N PHE A 11 -0.67 -1.56 -2.20
CA PHE A 11 -0.17 -2.37 -3.31
C PHE A 11 1.13 -3.11 -2.99
N GLN A 12 1.89 -2.65 -1.98
CA GLN A 12 3.16 -3.26 -1.60
C GLN A 12 3.05 -4.75 -1.22
N PRO A 13 2.06 -5.20 -0.42
CA PRO A 13 1.91 -6.62 -0.09
C PRO A 13 1.74 -7.53 -1.31
N TRP A 14 1.12 -7.01 -2.39
CA TRP A 14 0.94 -7.76 -3.63
C TRP A 14 2.24 -7.88 -4.42
N ILE A 15 3.04 -6.81 -4.46
CA ILE A 15 4.38 -6.81 -5.09
C ILE A 15 5.33 -7.72 -4.32
N ASP A 16 5.29 -7.70 -3.00
CA ASP A 16 6.10 -8.56 -2.14
C ASP A 16 5.71 -10.03 -2.27
N ALA A 17 4.41 -10.33 -2.23
CA ALA A 17 3.90 -11.68 -2.46
C ALA A 17 4.31 -12.21 -3.83
N ARG A 18 4.26 -11.37 -4.88
CA ARG A 18 4.70 -11.72 -6.22
C ARG A 18 6.16 -12.18 -6.24
N ARG A 19 7.05 -11.38 -5.65
CA ARG A 19 8.48 -11.68 -5.57
C ARG A 19 8.77 -12.92 -4.72
N LYS A 20 8.09 -13.04 -3.57
CA LYS A 20 8.30 -14.13 -2.62
C LYS A 20 7.86 -15.50 -3.16
N PHE A 21 6.72 -15.54 -3.84
CA PHE A 21 6.12 -16.79 -4.35
C PHE A 21 6.32 -17.00 -5.85
N HIS A 22 7.19 -16.19 -6.48
CA HIS A 22 7.51 -16.27 -7.92
C HIS A 22 6.27 -16.22 -8.81
N LEU A 23 5.29 -15.39 -8.43
CA LEU A 23 4.06 -15.22 -9.20
C LEU A 23 4.29 -14.27 -10.39
N SER A 24 3.58 -14.50 -11.49
CA SER A 24 3.52 -13.54 -12.60
C SER A 24 2.49 -12.45 -12.29
N HIS A 25 2.49 -11.38 -13.08
CA HIS A 25 1.45 -10.33 -12.96
C HIS A 25 0.05 -10.92 -13.19
N LYS A 26 -0.08 -11.87 -14.12
CA LYS A 26 -1.32 -12.64 -14.36
C LYS A 26 -1.84 -13.29 -13.09
N HIS A 27 -0.99 -14.03 -12.36
CA HIS A 27 -1.42 -14.74 -11.15
C HIS A 27 -1.82 -13.78 -10.01
N ILE A 28 -1.14 -12.63 -9.91
CA ILE A 28 -1.50 -11.60 -8.92
C ILE A 28 -2.88 -11.01 -9.24
N GLN A 29 -3.16 -10.75 -10.52
CA GLN A 29 -4.47 -10.28 -10.94
C GLN A 29 -5.55 -11.32 -10.68
N MET A 30 -5.36 -12.57 -11.11
CA MET A 30 -6.29 -13.67 -10.85
C MET A 30 -6.61 -13.78 -9.35
N ALA A 31 -5.58 -13.75 -8.50
CA ALA A 31 -5.77 -13.85 -7.06
C ALA A 31 -6.55 -12.67 -6.47
N ARG A 32 -6.45 -11.46 -7.05
CA ARG A 32 -7.26 -10.31 -6.65
C ARG A 32 -8.72 -10.48 -7.06
N GLU A 33 -8.96 -10.92 -8.29
CA GLU A 33 -10.31 -11.18 -8.81
C GLU A 33 -11.01 -12.31 -8.03
N LEU A 34 -10.25 -13.32 -7.60
CA LEU A 34 -10.69 -14.39 -6.71
C LEU A 34 -10.92 -13.94 -5.25
N GLY A 35 -10.55 -12.70 -4.88
CA GLY A 35 -10.67 -12.20 -3.51
C GLY A 35 -9.67 -12.83 -2.51
N LEU A 36 -8.56 -13.42 -2.99
CA LEU A 36 -7.51 -13.95 -2.13
C LEU A 36 -6.72 -12.80 -1.49
N SER A 37 -6.10 -13.08 -0.33
CA SER A 37 -5.26 -12.10 0.37
C SER A 37 -3.78 -12.45 0.28
N PRO A 38 -2.89 -11.47 0.01
CA PRO A 38 -1.46 -11.72 -0.16
C PRO A 38 -0.80 -12.20 1.13
N LYS A 39 -1.35 -11.81 2.30
CA LYS A 39 -0.91 -12.29 3.62
C LYS A 39 -1.13 -13.80 3.81
N LYS A 40 -2.17 -14.37 3.20
CA LYS A 40 -2.51 -15.81 3.31
C LYS A 40 -1.78 -16.68 2.26
N PHE A 41 -1.01 -16.09 1.34
CA PHE A 41 -0.27 -16.88 0.35
C PHE A 41 0.72 -17.84 0.99
N GLY A 42 1.28 -17.50 2.15
CA GLY A 42 2.13 -18.41 2.92
C GLY A 42 1.41 -19.69 3.37
N SER A 43 0.12 -19.62 3.72
CA SER A 43 -0.64 -20.83 4.08
C SER A 43 -0.98 -21.69 2.86
N TYR A 44 -1.17 -21.08 1.70
CA TYR A 44 -1.47 -21.79 0.45
C TYR A 44 -0.22 -22.39 -0.19
N ALA A 45 0.94 -21.73 -0.08
CA ALA A 45 2.22 -22.18 -0.62
C ALA A 45 2.92 -23.25 0.23
N ASN A 46 2.31 -23.71 1.33
CA ASN A 46 2.90 -24.68 2.25
C ASN A 46 2.83 -26.12 1.67
N ARG A 47 3.55 -26.34 0.57
CA ARG A 47 3.66 -27.61 -0.14
C ARG A 47 4.60 -28.58 0.57
N ASP A 48 5.65 -28.06 1.22
CA ASP A 48 6.69 -28.88 1.86
C ASP A 48 6.13 -29.80 2.96
N LYS A 49 5.03 -29.39 3.59
CA LYS A 49 4.34 -30.18 4.61
C LYS A 49 3.20 -31.04 4.06
N GLN A 50 2.77 -30.81 2.81
CA GLN A 50 1.59 -31.45 2.22
C GLN A 50 1.81 -31.66 0.70
N PRO A 51 2.52 -32.72 0.29
CA PRO A 51 2.90 -32.95 -1.11
C PRO A 51 1.71 -33.20 -2.06
N TRP A 52 0.53 -33.54 -1.52
CA TRP A 52 -0.71 -33.69 -2.30
C TRP A 52 -1.40 -32.36 -2.62
N LYS A 53 -0.88 -31.21 -2.15
CA LYS A 53 -1.39 -29.89 -2.51
C LYS A 53 -0.75 -29.39 -3.79
N LEU A 54 -1.57 -28.80 -4.67
CA LEU A 54 -1.08 -28.10 -5.85
C LEU A 54 -0.18 -26.92 -5.45
N PRO A 55 0.86 -26.61 -6.25
CA PRO A 55 1.65 -25.40 -6.06
C PRO A 55 0.74 -24.15 -6.15
N LEU A 56 1.12 -23.08 -5.45
CA LEU A 56 0.30 -21.87 -5.35
C LEU A 56 -0.11 -21.30 -6.72
N VAL A 57 0.78 -21.40 -7.71
CA VAL A 57 0.51 -20.96 -9.10
C VAL A 57 -0.67 -21.74 -9.68
N GLU A 58 -0.57 -23.07 -9.74
CA GLU A 58 -1.61 -23.93 -10.29
C GLU A 58 -2.90 -23.86 -9.47
N PHE A 59 -2.79 -23.66 -8.15
CA PHE A 59 -3.94 -23.46 -7.28
C PHE A 59 -4.76 -22.22 -7.67
N ILE A 60 -4.09 -21.10 -7.95
CA ILE A 60 -4.75 -19.86 -8.39
C ILE A 60 -5.40 -20.07 -9.76
N GLU A 61 -4.70 -20.70 -10.70
CA GLU A 61 -5.22 -20.97 -12.04
C GLU A 61 -6.45 -21.89 -12.00
N PHE A 62 -6.39 -22.97 -11.20
CA PHE A 62 -7.51 -23.89 -11.01
C PHE A 62 -8.75 -23.20 -10.43
N LEU A 63 -8.56 -22.36 -9.40
CA LEU A 63 -9.66 -21.61 -8.82
C LEU A 63 -10.27 -20.61 -9.82
N TYR A 64 -9.41 -19.96 -10.60
CA TYR A 64 -9.82 -18.98 -11.60
C TYR A 64 -10.66 -19.62 -12.71
N GLU A 65 -10.16 -20.72 -13.30
CA GLU A 65 -10.89 -21.48 -14.31
C GLU A 65 -12.23 -21.99 -13.77
N ARG A 66 -12.27 -22.43 -12.51
CA ARG A 66 -13.51 -22.91 -11.90
C ARG A 66 -14.56 -21.82 -11.70
N GLN A 67 -14.16 -20.59 -11.37
CA GLN A 67 -15.10 -19.51 -11.08
C GLN A 67 -15.52 -18.73 -12.34
N PHE A 68 -14.60 -18.54 -13.28
CA PHE A 68 -14.82 -17.72 -14.48
C PHE A 68 -14.97 -18.53 -15.76
N GLY A 69 -14.57 -19.80 -15.78
CA GLY A 69 -14.59 -20.65 -16.97
C GLY A 69 -13.51 -20.30 -18.00
N VAL A 70 -12.58 -19.41 -17.66
CA VAL A 70 -11.49 -18.94 -18.52
C VAL A 70 -10.16 -19.22 -17.82
N LYS A 71 -9.14 -19.67 -18.58
CA LYS A 71 -7.82 -19.99 -18.02
C LYS A 71 -6.96 -18.78 -17.71
N GLU A 72 -7.16 -17.68 -18.42
CA GLU A 72 -6.35 -16.47 -18.30
C GLU A 72 -7.23 -15.22 -18.43
N PRO A 73 -6.95 -14.16 -17.67
CA PRO A 73 -7.63 -12.88 -17.84
C PRO A 73 -7.31 -12.30 -19.22
N GLU A 74 -8.31 -11.73 -19.87
CA GLU A 74 -8.19 -11.14 -21.21
C GLU A 74 -7.16 -9.98 -21.25
N HIS A 75 -7.08 -9.21 -20.16
CA HIS A 75 -6.13 -8.11 -20.03
C HIS A 75 -5.38 -8.20 -18.70
N VAL A 76 -4.05 -8.34 -18.77
CA VAL A 76 -3.17 -8.43 -17.60
C VAL A 76 -2.66 -7.05 -17.21
N GLN A 77 -3.15 -6.51 -16.08
CA GLN A 77 -2.66 -5.26 -15.50
C GLN A 77 -1.61 -5.51 -14.42
N THR A 78 -0.54 -4.72 -14.43
CA THR A 78 0.48 -4.82 -13.39
C THR A 78 0.04 -4.08 -12.12
N MET A 79 0.53 -4.53 -10.95
CA MET A 79 0.22 -3.83 -9.69
C MET A 79 0.74 -2.39 -9.68
N GLU A 80 1.83 -2.13 -10.40
CA GLU A 80 2.43 -0.81 -10.53
C GLU A 80 1.55 0.13 -11.36
N GLU A 81 0.95 -0.36 -12.45
CA GLU A 81 -0.03 0.40 -13.25
C GLU A 81 -1.27 0.76 -12.44
N ILE A 82 -1.83 -0.21 -11.71
CA ILE A 82 -3.01 0.03 -10.86
C ILE A 82 -2.67 1.02 -9.73
N ALA A 83 -1.48 0.90 -9.15
CA ALA A 83 -0.99 1.85 -8.15
C ALA A 83 -0.85 3.26 -8.71
N ALA A 84 -0.28 3.41 -9.90
CA ALA A 84 -0.13 4.70 -10.57
C ALA A 84 -1.48 5.34 -10.91
N ALA A 85 -2.43 4.56 -11.45
CA ALA A 85 -3.79 5.02 -11.73
C ALA A 85 -4.50 5.49 -10.46
N HIS A 86 -4.31 4.78 -9.34
CA HIS A 86 -4.87 5.17 -8.06
C HIS A 86 -4.31 6.52 -7.55
N VAL A 87 -3.00 6.72 -7.65
CA VAL A 87 -2.35 7.98 -7.27
C VAL A 87 -2.79 9.13 -8.18
N ALA A 88 -2.85 8.92 -9.49
CA ALA A 88 -3.29 9.92 -10.46
C ALA A 88 -4.73 10.38 -10.17
N LYS A 89 -5.66 9.43 -9.98
CA LYS A 89 -7.05 9.74 -9.62
C LYS A 89 -7.16 10.52 -8.31
N ARG A 90 -6.31 10.24 -7.32
CA ARG A 90 -6.27 10.99 -6.06
C ARG A 90 -5.70 12.40 -6.23
N ALA A 91 -4.69 12.58 -7.08
CA ALA A 91 -4.13 13.88 -7.40
C ALA A 91 -5.15 14.77 -8.14
N GLU A 92 -5.88 14.21 -9.11
CA GLU A 92 -6.97 14.91 -9.83
C GLU A 92 -8.06 15.38 -8.88
N ARG A 93 -8.52 14.51 -7.96
CA ARG A 93 -9.49 14.88 -6.92
C ARG A 93 -8.98 16.03 -6.05
N LYS A 94 -7.69 16.04 -5.70
CA LYS A 94 -7.09 17.12 -4.90
C LYS A 94 -7.06 18.43 -5.68
N ILE A 95 -6.70 18.39 -6.97
CA ILE A 95 -6.71 19.57 -7.84
C ILE A 95 -8.14 20.13 -7.98
N LYS A 96 -9.14 19.26 -8.23
CA LYS A 96 -10.56 19.66 -8.34
C LYS A 96 -11.11 20.25 -7.02
N LYS A 97 -10.72 19.68 -5.88
CA LYS A 97 -11.10 20.21 -4.56
C LYS A 97 -10.45 21.56 -4.26
N MET A 98 -9.20 21.75 -4.68
CA MET A 98 -8.49 23.03 -4.55
C MET A 98 -8.99 24.10 -5.52
N SER A 99 -9.57 23.70 -6.66
CA SER A 99 -10.14 24.62 -7.65
C SER A 99 -11.61 25.01 -7.39
N GLY A 100 -12.21 24.61 -6.26
CA GLY A 100 -13.40 25.26 -5.72
C GLY A 100 -14.77 24.77 -6.21
N GLU A 101 -14.94 23.52 -6.62
CA GLU A 101 -16.27 22.98 -6.96
C GLU A 101 -16.81 22.10 -5.82
N SER A 102 -17.55 22.73 -4.89
CA SER A 102 -18.40 22.04 -3.91
C SER A 102 -19.61 21.47 -4.64
N GLY A 103 -19.52 20.22 -5.07
CA GLY A 103 -20.64 19.42 -5.56
C GLY A 103 -20.56 18.03 -4.95
N ASP A 104 -21.33 17.84 -3.89
CA ASP A 104 -21.74 16.54 -3.36
C ASP A 104 -22.30 15.65 -4.47
N ASP A 105 -21.86 14.39 -4.54
CA ASP A 105 -22.73 13.20 -4.63
C ASP A 105 -21.91 11.88 -4.73
N LEU A 106 -22.48 10.82 -4.16
CA LEU A 106 -22.27 9.37 -4.37
C LEU A 106 -21.32 8.56 -3.46
N SER A 107 -21.96 7.99 -2.44
CA SER A 107 -22.06 6.53 -2.18
C SER A 107 -20.76 5.72 -2.10
N GLU A 108 -20.23 5.66 -0.88
CA GLU A 108 -19.94 4.44 -0.11
C GLU A 108 -19.89 3.09 -0.88
N THR A 109 -18.67 2.59 -1.08
CA THR A 109 -18.37 1.21 -0.67
C THR A 109 -17.11 1.27 0.18
N SER A 110 -17.31 1.10 1.50
CA SER A 110 -16.34 0.76 2.55
C SER A 110 -14.92 0.40 2.05
N ASP A 111 -14.09 1.40 1.76
CA ASP A 111 -12.64 1.27 1.80
C ASP A 111 -12.30 1.62 3.25
N SER A 112 -11.99 0.62 4.06
CA SER A 112 -11.49 0.85 5.42
C SER A 112 -10.18 1.62 5.33
N ASP A 113 -10.32 2.94 5.33
CA ASP A 113 -9.30 3.96 5.53
C ASP A 113 -8.73 3.78 6.94
N GLU A 114 -7.78 2.86 7.06
CA GLU A 114 -6.84 2.88 8.16
C GLU A 114 -5.45 2.72 7.57
N ASN A 115 -4.84 3.84 7.21
CA ASN A 115 -3.50 4.17 7.72
C ASN A 115 -3.16 5.64 7.43
N THR A 116 -3.12 6.38 8.53
CA THR A 116 -2.39 7.60 8.83
C THR A 116 -1.04 7.66 8.10
N ASP A 117 -0.95 8.53 7.10
CA ASP A 117 0.32 9.14 6.69
C ASP A 117 0.51 10.46 7.47
N ASP A 118 0.35 10.43 8.80
CA ASP A 118 0.74 11.53 9.68
C ASP A 118 2.00 11.11 10.42
N ALA A 119 3.14 11.41 9.81
CA ALA A 119 4.45 11.33 10.44
C ALA A 119 5.24 12.57 10.04
N SER A 120 5.38 13.46 11.03
CA SER A 120 6.41 14.48 11.22
C SER A 120 6.38 15.73 10.33
N ASP A 121 5.43 16.62 10.60
CA ASP A 121 5.76 18.03 10.84
C ASP A 121 6.02 18.18 12.35
N ALA A 122 7.27 17.96 12.75
CA ALA A 122 7.73 18.28 14.09
C ALA A 122 8.81 19.34 13.91
N SER A 123 8.36 20.58 13.85
CA SER A 123 9.18 21.77 14.00
C SER A 123 9.47 21.94 15.50
N PRO A 124 10.71 21.79 16.01
CA PRO A 124 11.07 22.39 17.27
C PRO A 124 11.47 23.84 17.00
N GLU A 125 10.53 24.74 17.28
CA GLU A 125 10.78 26.17 17.43
C GLU A 125 11.74 26.36 18.62
N ASN A 126 13.02 26.59 18.32
CA ASN A 126 14.01 26.94 19.32
C ASN A 126 13.81 28.42 19.68
N VAL A 127 13.01 28.68 20.71
CA VAL A 127 12.83 30.03 21.26
C VAL A 127 14.01 30.36 22.15
N GLU A 128 14.80 31.29 21.67
CA GLU A 128 15.83 32.03 22.37
C GLU A 128 15.22 32.78 23.57
N THR A 129 15.63 32.46 24.79
CA THR A 129 15.43 33.35 25.95
C THR A 129 16.75 33.57 26.67
N SER A 130 17.26 34.78 26.43
CA SER A 130 18.21 35.59 27.17
C SER A 130 18.36 35.33 28.68
N ALA A 131 19.64 35.21 29.08
CA ALA A 131 20.33 35.90 30.17
C ALA A 131 19.51 36.46 31.35
N VAL A 132 19.82 35.98 32.57
CA VAL A 132 19.99 36.83 33.75
C VAL A 132 21.17 36.30 34.58
N ASP A 133 22.09 37.22 34.84
CA ASP A 133 23.29 37.16 35.65
C ASP A 133 23.14 36.52 37.04
N ASN A 134 24.22 35.88 37.52
CA ASN A 134 24.56 35.99 38.93
C ASN A 134 26.08 36.02 39.12
N GLU A 135 26.57 37.23 39.34
CA GLU A 135 27.93 37.62 39.69
C GLU A 135 28.13 37.53 41.22
N SER A 136 29.22 36.87 41.63
CA SER A 136 30.01 37.06 42.89
C SER A 136 29.24 36.93 44.24
N THR A 137 29.79 36.60 45.41
CA THR A 137 31.07 36.82 46.12
C THR A 137 31.11 35.79 47.27
N GLU A 138 32.21 35.09 47.53
CA GLU A 138 33.19 35.36 48.62
C GLU A 138 32.70 35.15 50.07
N LYS A 139 33.59 34.55 50.89
CA LYS A 139 33.84 34.72 52.35
C LYS A 139 33.37 33.67 53.37
N ASP A 140 34.39 32.97 53.88
CA ASP A 140 34.76 32.68 55.28
C ASP A 140 33.69 32.42 56.36
N ALA A 141 33.73 31.23 56.97
CA ALA A 141 33.88 31.01 58.42
C ALA A 141 34.06 29.51 58.75
#